data_AF-A0A971NRI5-F1
#
_entry.id   AF-A0A971NRI5-F1
#
_cell.length_a   1.000
_cell.length_b   1.000
_cell.length_c   1.000
_cell.angle_alpha   90.00
_cell.angle_beta   90.00
_cell.angle_gamma   90.00
#
_symmetry.space_group_name_H-M   'P 1'
#
loop_
_entity.id
_entity.type
_entity.pdbx_description
1 polymer ?
#
loop_
_entity_poly.entity_id
_entity_poly.type
_entity_poly.pdbx_seq_one_letter_code
_entity_poly.pdbx_strand_id
1 'polypeptide(L)'
;MLYLFLIFSVLLFILMGYDKRLAQMGGYRIPEKALLTLGVLGGALGGLIGMRVFKHKTRKAYFWIIFLAALAIQLYLLIQFQPELLNQIGL
;
A
#
# COMPACT_ATOMS: atom_id res chain seq x y z
N MET A 1 1.39 -12.49 -11.19
CA MET A 1 0.77 -11.18 -10.86
C MET A 1 0.65 -10.96 -9.37
N LEU A 2 0.05 -11.87 -8.59
CA LEU A 2 -0.10 -11.74 -7.13
C LEU A 2 1.22 -11.51 -6.36
N TYR A 3 2.28 -12.25 -6.75
CA TYR A 3 3.61 -12.10 -6.16
C TYR A 3 4.20 -10.69 -6.28
N LEU A 4 3.93 -9.98 -7.39
CA LEU A 4 4.40 -8.61 -7.58
C LEU A 4 3.71 -7.65 -6.59
N PHE A 5 2.39 -7.76 -6.44
CA PHE A 5 1.63 -6.99 -5.44
C PHE A 5 2.12 -7.25 -4.02
N LEU A 6 2.47 -8.49 -3.70
CA LEU A 6 2.99 -8.86 -2.40
C LEU A 6 4.37 -8.22 -2.13
N ILE A 7 5.27 -8.25 -3.11
CA ILE A 7 6.59 -7.61 -3.01
C ILE A 7 6.44 -6.09 -2.82
N PHE A 8 5.62 -5.42 -3.63
CA PHE A 8 5.38 -3.98 -3.49
C PHE A 8 4.73 -3.63 -2.15
N SER A 9 3.83 -4.47 -1.64
CA SER A 9 3.20 -4.28 -0.32
C SER A 9 4.23 -4.39 0.81
N VAL A 10 5.11 -5.39 0.78
CA VAL A 10 6.17 -5.55 1.78
C VAL A 10 7.17 -4.40 1.70
N LEU A 11 7.62 -4.03 0.50
CA LEU A 11 8.53 -2.90 0.29
C LEU A 11 7.94 -1.59 0.83
N LEU A 12 6.68 -1.31 0.51
CA LEU A 12 6.02 -0.09 0.99
C LEU A 12 5.88 -0.09 2.51
N PHE A 13 5.53 -1.23 3.11
CA PHE A 13 5.45 -1.37 4.56
C PHE A 13 6.80 -1.07 5.24
N ILE A 14 7.90 -1.62 4.71
CA ILE A 14 9.25 -1.37 5.22
C ILE A 14 9.62 0.11 5.07
N LEU A 15 9.34 0.72 3.92
CA LEU A 15 9.61 2.14 3.67
C LEU A 15 8.85 3.04 4.64
N MET A 16 7.59 2.74 4.95
CA MET A 16 6.82 3.50 5.96
C MET A 16 7.39 3.35 7.37
N GLY A 17 7.87 2.15 7.73
CA GLY A 17 8.56 1.92 8.99
C GLY A 17 9.90 2.65 9.07
N TYR A 18 10.64 2.67 7.97
CA TYR A 18 11.91 3.38 7.84
C TYR A 18 11.71 4.91 7.92
N ASP A 19 10.67 5.44 7.29
CA ASP A 19 10.34 6.87 7.40
C ASP A 19 10.03 7.28 8.86
N LYS A 20 9.35 6.42 9.62
CA LYS A 20 9.13 6.66 11.05
C LYS A 20 10.43 6.67 11.86
N ARG A 21 11.37 5.76 11.56
CA ARG A 21 12.69 5.74 12.19
C ARG A 21 13.50 6.99 11.85
N LEU A 22 13.51 7.41 10.59
CA LEU A 22 14.15 8.65 10.15
C LEU A 22 13.57 9.87 10.86
N ALA A 23 12.25 9.93 11.05
CA ALA A 23 11.60 11.00 11.80
C ALA A 23 12.01 11.04 13.28
N GLN A 24 12.33 9.89 13.89
CA GLN A 24 12.85 9.82 15.27
C GLN A 24 14.33 10.19 15.37
N MET A 25 15.11 9.89 14.33
CA MET A 25 16.54 10.20 14.26
C MET A 25 16.84 11.62 13.76
N GLY A 26 15.82 12.42 13.43
CA GLY A 26 16.00 13.76 12.84
C GLY A 26 16.53 13.75 11.40
N GLY A 27 16.47 12.60 10.72
CA GLY A 27 16.95 12.42 9.35
C GLY A 27 15.98 12.95 8.29
N TYR A 28 16.42 12.90 7.03
CA TYR A 28 15.63 13.34 5.88
C TYR A 28 14.41 12.44 5.69
N ARG A 29 13.20 13.03 5.70
CA ARG A 29 11.94 12.29 5.52
C ARG A 29 11.73 11.90 4.05
N ILE A 30 11.15 10.72 3.83
CA ILE A 30 10.79 10.23 2.49
C ILE A 30 9.65 11.11 1.93
N PRO A 31 9.76 11.58 0.68
CA PRO A 31 8.71 12.35 0.06
C PRO A 31 7.42 11.53 -0.05
N GLU A 32 6.31 12.12 0.36
CA GLU A 32 4.98 11.50 0.34
C GLU A 32 4.60 10.94 -1.03
N LYS A 33 5.05 11.63 -2.10
CA LYS A 33 4.82 11.22 -3.48
C LYS A 33 5.39 9.82 -3.76
N ALA A 34 6.58 9.49 -3.23
CA ALA A 34 7.20 8.19 -3.45
C ALA A 34 6.44 7.05 -2.75
N LEU A 35 5.90 7.31 -1.55
CA LEU A 35 5.06 6.33 -0.84
C LEU A 35 3.74 6.10 -1.57
N LEU A 36 3.12 7.18 -2.08
CA LEU A 36 1.87 7.10 -2.82
C LEU A 36 2.05 6.39 -4.17
N THR A 37 3.11 6.67 -4.92
CA THR A 37 3.38 6.00 -6.20
C THR A 37 3.60 4.50 -6.02
N LEU A 38 4.38 4.10 -5.01
CA LEU A 38 4.55 2.69 -4.66
C LEU A 38 3.24 2.02 -4.22
N GLY A 39 2.38 2.76 -3.53
CA GLY A 39 1.01 2.34 -3.21
C GLY A 39 0.19 1.99 -4.44
N VAL A 40 0.14 2.93 -5.38
CA VAL A 40 -0.63 2.79 -6.63
C VAL A 40 -0.06 1.67 -7.50
N LEU A 41 1.27 1.52 -7.58
CA LEU A 41 1.94 0.48 -8.37
C LEU A 41 1.66 -0.95 -7.90
N GLY A 42 1.35 -1.14 -6.62
CA GLY A 42 1.06 -2.48 -6.10
C GLY A 42 1.11 -2.64 -4.59
N GLY A 43 1.49 -1.59 -3.86
CA GLY A 43 1.68 -1.63 -2.42
C GLY A 43 0.47 -1.26 -1.59
N ALA A 44 -0.72 -1.08 -2.16
CA ALA A 44 -1.86 -0.46 -1.46
C ALA A 44 -2.21 -1.15 -0.12
N LEU A 45 -2.23 -2.49 -0.09
CA LEU A 45 -2.41 -3.27 1.14
C LEU A 45 -1.31 -2.98 2.18
N GLY A 46 -0.04 -3.07 1.77
CA GLY A 46 1.10 -2.78 2.64
C GLY A 46 1.12 -1.33 3.15
N GLY A 47 0.62 -0.40 2.33
CA GLY A 47 0.47 1.02 2.68
C GLY A 47 -0.61 1.24 3.73
N LEU A 48 -1.79 0.65 3.57
CA LEU A 48 -2.87 0.73 4.57
C LEU A 48 -2.45 0.10 5.91
N ILE A 49 -1.81 -1.07 5.87
CA ILE A 49 -1.29 -1.73 7.06
C ILE A 49 -0.19 -0.86 7.70
N GLY A 50 0.74 -0.33 6.90
CA GLY A 50 1.81 0.55 7.35
C GLY A 50 1.28 1.82 8.01
N MET A 51 0.25 2.46 7.44
CA MET A 51 -0.42 3.62 8.04
C MET A 51 -0.97 3.29 9.43
N ARG A 52 -1.64 2.14 9.58
CA ARG A 52 -2.25 1.71 10.84
C ARG A 52 -1.21 1.34 11.89
N VAL A 53 -0.19 0.57 11.51
CA VAL A 53 0.87 0.08 12.40
C VAL A 53 1.78 1.21 12.86
N PHE A 54 2.26 2.02 11.92
CA PHE A 54 3.20 3.08 12.25
C PHE A 54 2.51 4.34 12.77
N LYS A 55 1.17 4.42 12.72
CA LYS A 55 0.36 5.64 12.96
C LYS A 55 0.91 6.83 12.16
N HIS A 56 1.47 6.53 10.99
CA HIS A 56 2.25 7.47 10.21
C HIS A 56 1.30 8.19 9.24
N LYS A 57 1.24 9.53 9.33
CA LYS A 57 0.44 10.41 8.46
C LYS A 57 -1.05 10.01 8.32
N THR A 58 -1.63 9.45 9.38
CA THR A 58 -3.06 9.09 9.45
C THR A 58 -4.01 10.30 9.46
N ARG A 59 -3.50 11.51 9.75
CA ARG A 59 -4.30 12.76 9.73
C ARG A 59 -4.59 13.29 8.33
N LYS A 60 -3.88 12.80 7.30
CA LYS A 60 -4.07 13.30 5.93
C LYS A 60 -5.08 12.42 5.21
N ALA A 61 -6.31 12.92 5.06
CA ALA A 61 -7.42 12.18 4.45
C ALA A 61 -7.10 11.70 3.02
N TYR A 62 -6.36 12.49 2.22
CA TYR A 62 -5.98 12.10 0.86
C TYR A 62 -5.11 10.83 0.81
N PHE A 63 -4.33 10.55 1.86
CA PHE A 63 -3.52 9.33 1.92
C PHE A 63 -4.41 8.08 2.01
N TRP A 64 -5.46 8.14 2.83
CA TRP A 64 -6.47 7.09 2.92
C TRP A 64 -7.24 6.92 1.61
N ILE A 65 -7.68 8.02 1.01
CA ILE A 65 -8.44 7.99 -0.25
C ILE A 65 -7.60 7.36 -1.37
N ILE A 66 -6.33 7.76 -1.52
CA ILE A 66 -5.47 7.21 -2.57
C ILE A 66 -5.21 5.73 -2.36
N PHE A 67 -4.88 5.29 -1.14
CA PHE A 67 -4.63 3.87 -0.90
C PHE A 67 -5.90 3.02 -1.04
N LEU A 68 -7.05 3.52 -0.61
CA LEU A 68 -8.33 2.81 -0.76
C LEU A 68 -8.74 2.72 -2.24
N ALA A 69 -8.58 3.81 -3.00
CA ALA A 69 -8.83 3.83 -4.44
C ALA A 69 -7.85 2.89 -5.18
N ALA A 70 -6.56 2.92 -4.83
CA ALA A 70 -5.56 2.02 -5.41
C ALA A 70 -5.88 0.55 -5.10
N LEU A 71 -6.34 0.24 -3.88
CA LEU A 71 -6.76 -1.09 -3.50
C LEU A 71 -7.97 -1.56 -4.31
N ALA A 72 -8.98 -0.70 -4.49
CA ALA A 72 -10.16 -1.01 -5.30
C ALA A 72 -9.78 -1.31 -6.76
N ILE A 73 -8.89 -0.50 -7.34
CA ILE A 73 -8.36 -0.73 -8.70
C ILE A 73 -7.61 -2.06 -8.78
N GLN A 74 -6.75 -2.35 -7.80
CA GLN A 74 -5.99 -3.62 -7.75
C GLN A 74 -6.91 -4.83 -7.64
N LEU A 75 -7.96 -4.77 -6.80
CA LEU A 75 -8.95 -5.83 -6.69
C LEU A 75 -9.73 -6.03 -7.98
N TYR A 76 -10.16 -4.94 -8.63
CA TYR A 76 -10.84 -5.00 -9.92
C TYR A 76 -9.98 -5.66 -11.00
N LEU A 77 -8.70 -5.27 -11.10
CA LEU A 77 -7.75 -5.89 -12.04
C LEU A 77 -7.51 -7.37 -11.71
N LEU A 78 -7.44 -7.72 -10.43
CA LEU A 78 -7.22 -9.09 -9.98
C LEU A 78 -8.42 -9.99 -10.32
N ILE A 79 -9.65 -9.49 -10.17
CA ILE A 79 -10.88 -10.19 -10.57
C ILE A 79 -10.92 -10.40 -12.09
N GLN A 80 -10.60 -9.36 -12.88
CA GLN A 80 -10.58 -9.46 -14.35
C GLN A 80 -9.52 -10.46 -14.86
N PHE A 81 -8.37 -10.51 -14.20
CA PHE A 81 -7.24 -11.32 -14.65
C PHE A 81 -7.21 -12.74 -14.07
N GLN A 82 -7.84 -12.96 -12.91
CA GLN A 82 -8.02 -14.28 -12.30
C GLN A 82 -9.48 -14.50 -11.84
N PRO A 83 -10.43 -14.64 -12.78
CA PRO A 83 -11.82 -14.97 -12.43
C PRO A 83 -11.94 -16.36 -11.77
N GLU A 84 -10.95 -17.24 -11.98
CA GLU A 84 -10.84 -18.55 -11.34
C GLU A 84 -10.79 -18.48 -9.81
N LEU A 85 -10.30 -17.37 -9.24
CA LEU A 85 -10.24 -17.19 -7.79
C LEU A 85 -11.65 -17.06 -7.19
N LEU A 86 -12.57 -16.36 -7.88
CA LEU A 86 -13.97 -16.24 -7.45
C LEU A 86 -14.69 -17.59 -7.53
N ASN A 87 -14.46 -18.33 -8.61
CA ASN A 87 -15.00 -19.67 -8.80
C ASN A 87 -14.50 -20.68 -7.75
N GLN A 88 -13.26 -20.54 -7.26
CA GLN A 88 -12.75 -21.39 -6.16
C GLN A 88 -13.33 -21.02 -4.79
N ILE A 89 -13.69 -19.75 -4.58
CA ILE A 89 -14.33 -19.28 -3.34
C ILE A 89 -15.86 -19.50 -3.37
N GLY A 90 -16.39 -19.97 -4.50
CA GLY A 90 -17.82 -20.30 -4.67
C GLY A 90 -18.71 -19.06 -4.83
N LEU A 91 -18.17 -17.98 -5.41
CA LEU A 91 -18.85 -16.71 -5.64
C LEU A 91 -19.05 -16.47 -7.15
#